data_AF-A0A6A6XHA1-F1
#
_entry.id   AF-A0A6A6XHA1-F1
#
_cell.length_a   1.000
_cell.length_b   1.000
_cell.length_c   1.000
_cell.angle_alpha   90.00
_cell.angle_beta   90.00
_cell.angle_gamma   90.00
#
_symmetry.space_group_name_H-M   'P 1'
#
loop_
_entity.id
_entity.type
_entity.pdbx_description
1 polymer ?
#
loop_
_entity_poly.entity_id
_entity_poly.type
_entity_poly.pdbx_seq_one_letter_code
_entity_poly.pdbx_strand_id
1 'polypeptide(L)'
;MDETALIALGILMEETAREILGDSGDLVFLEGDEEGLGASPGQEEDSLGAALRGLREESIVSQNRVEENDSSSLPSENSYRDTAPKITANAAKQATILAWFHKTAVAHSIKDLEKAIPSVASINGMQVKDYLQALSDDNKIRVEKIGSGNWYWSFPSDDKKAKELALEKAQEEYDKANAVLTELQAKVDEAGAAREEDDDMLLGTGGDRKTLITKHADLTKELEKLRQDLAAYSEQDPVEMDKKKKETQKFRVETEKFTDHILSMEGWLKGHTGGDKEQMSNIRQMCYGDEFDEEEGGLREL
;
A
#
# COMPACT_ATOMS: atom_id res chain seq x y z
N MET A 1 60.84 -15.18 31.79
CA MET A 1 59.44 -15.11 31.37
C MET A 1 59.47 -15.03 29.87
N ASP A 2 58.83 -15.97 29.20
CA ASP A 2 58.89 -16.06 27.73
C ASP A 2 58.07 -14.93 27.12
N GLU A 3 58.57 -14.31 26.05
CA GLU A 3 57.93 -13.17 25.37
C GLU A 3 56.48 -13.48 24.97
N THR A 4 56.21 -14.74 24.59
CA THR A 4 54.87 -15.25 24.29
C THR A 4 53.94 -15.20 25.50
N ALA A 5 54.44 -15.47 26.71
CA ALA A 5 53.64 -15.39 27.93
C ALA A 5 53.32 -13.94 28.31
N LEU A 6 54.22 -13.01 28.00
CA LEU A 6 54.00 -11.56 28.16
C LEU A 6 52.93 -11.05 27.19
N ILE A 7 52.95 -11.49 25.94
CA ILE A 7 51.93 -11.14 24.94
C ILE A 7 50.57 -11.72 25.33
N ALA A 8 50.52 -12.99 25.76
CA ALA A 8 49.27 -13.62 26.20
C ALA A 8 48.67 -12.92 27.43
N LEU A 9 49.50 -12.51 28.39
CA LEU A 9 49.04 -11.73 29.55
C LEU A 9 48.53 -10.34 29.14
N GLY A 10 49.19 -9.69 28.18
CA GLY A 10 48.76 -8.41 27.63
C GLY A 10 47.38 -8.48 26.97
N ILE A 11 47.16 -9.52 26.15
CA ILE A 11 45.86 -9.76 25.49
C ILE A 11 44.77 -10.04 26.54
N LEU A 12 45.07 -10.87 27.55
CA LEU A 12 44.11 -11.20 28.61
C LEU A 12 43.73 -9.97 29.45
N MET A 13 44.70 -9.07 29.71
CA MET A 13 44.45 -7.81 30.40
C MET A 13 43.63 -6.84 29.55
N GLU A 14 43.82 -6.82 28.24
CA GLU A 14 43.04 -5.98 27.34
C GLU A 14 41.59 -6.48 27.21
N GLU A 15 41.39 -7.79 27.16
CA GLU A 15 40.07 -8.41 27.08
C GLU A 15 39.27 -8.23 28.37
N THR A 16 39.91 -8.40 29.54
CA THR A 16 39.28 -8.13 30.84
C THR A 16 38.97 -6.64 31.04
N ALA A 17 39.80 -5.73 30.51
CA ALA A 17 39.52 -4.31 30.54
C ALA A 17 38.29 -3.96 29.67
N ARG A 18 38.14 -4.55 28.49
CA ARG A 18 36.94 -4.35 27.64
C ARG A 18 35.67 -4.94 28.27
N GLU A 19 35.79 -6.06 28.99
CA GLU A 19 34.66 -6.66 29.72
C GLU A 19 34.16 -5.74 30.85
N ILE A 20 35.07 -5.06 31.55
CA ILE A 20 34.73 -4.16 32.66
C ILE A 20 34.31 -2.75 32.17
N LEU A 21 34.90 -2.25 31.08
CA LEU A 21 34.71 -0.87 30.60
C LEU A 21 33.65 -0.74 29.49
N GLY A 22 33.25 -1.84 28.86
CA GLY A 22 32.44 -1.82 27.63
C GLY A 22 33.18 -1.18 26.44
N ASP A 23 32.69 -1.39 25.22
CA ASP A 23 33.34 -0.95 23.98
C ASP A 23 33.46 0.58 23.82
N SER A 24 32.81 1.36 24.71
CA SER A 24 32.82 2.82 24.70
C SER A 24 33.44 3.47 25.94
N GLY A 25 34.02 2.69 26.87
CA GLY A 25 34.72 3.24 28.04
C GLY A 25 33.85 4.07 28.98
N ASP A 26 32.54 3.79 29.02
CA ASP A 26 31.59 4.53 29.84
C ASP A 26 31.57 3.93 31.26
N LEU A 27 32.24 4.60 32.18
CA LEU A 27 32.29 4.22 33.60
C LEU A 27 30.93 4.50 34.24
N VAL A 28 30.00 3.54 34.14
CA VAL A 28 28.82 3.53 35.02
C VAL A 28 29.27 3.01 36.38
N PHE A 29 29.63 3.92 37.27
CA PHE A 29 29.85 3.61 38.68
C PHE A 29 28.55 3.09 39.29
N LEU A 30 28.45 1.77 39.46
CA LEU A 30 27.50 1.17 40.39
C LEU A 30 28.05 1.36 41.80
N GLU A 31 27.88 2.57 42.33
CA GLU A 31 27.95 2.81 43.76
C GLU A 31 26.70 2.16 44.37
N GLY A 32 26.87 0.99 44.95
CA GLY A 32 25.86 0.41 45.82
C GLY A 32 25.80 1.23 47.10
N ASP A 33 24.61 1.73 47.45
CA ASP A 33 24.12 1.68 48.82
C ASP A 33 22.61 1.98 48.91
N GLU A 34 21.93 1.00 49.49
CA GLU A 34 20.82 1.07 50.44
C GLU A 34 19.39 1.50 50.03
N GLU A 35 18.47 0.71 50.58
CA GLU A 35 17.01 0.80 50.56
C GLU A 35 16.50 2.13 51.11
N GLY A 36 15.49 2.73 50.46
CA GLY A 36 14.81 3.91 51.01
C GLY A 36 13.70 4.50 50.17
N LEU A 37 12.49 3.97 50.33
CA LEU A 37 11.17 4.65 50.30
C LEU A 37 10.99 5.91 49.42
N GLY A 38 10.24 5.73 48.32
CA GLY A 38 9.03 6.51 48.02
C GLY A 38 9.17 7.94 47.47
N ALA A 39 8.95 8.10 46.15
CA ALA A 39 8.23 9.24 45.57
C ALA A 39 7.84 8.94 44.10
N SER A 40 6.60 9.27 43.75
CA SER A 40 5.95 9.04 42.45
C SER A 40 6.45 10.01 41.36
N PRO A 41 6.55 9.60 40.08
CA PRO A 41 6.55 10.53 38.96
C PRO A 41 5.23 10.48 38.18
N GLY A 42 4.65 11.66 37.96
CA GLY A 42 3.58 11.88 37.01
C GLY A 42 4.09 12.01 35.58
N GLN A 43 3.30 11.44 34.67
CA GLN A 43 2.92 11.93 33.34
C GLN A 43 4.03 12.47 32.43
N GLU A 44 4.41 11.66 31.44
CA GLU A 44 4.56 12.06 30.02
C GLU A 44 4.92 10.82 29.19
N GLU A 45 3.92 10.02 28.77
CA GLU A 45 3.99 9.15 27.58
C GLU A 45 2.56 8.70 27.21
N ASP A 46 1.85 9.53 26.45
CA ASP A 46 0.59 9.13 25.80
C ASP A 46 0.47 9.89 24.49
N SER A 47 1.31 9.54 23.51
CA SER A 47 1.32 10.21 22.19
C SER A 47 1.68 9.31 21.01
N LEU A 48 1.92 8.01 21.21
CA LEU A 48 2.27 7.09 20.12
C LEU A 48 1.23 5.97 19.87
N GLY A 49 0.24 5.81 20.75
CA GLY A 49 -0.81 4.78 20.63
C GLY A 49 -1.99 5.14 19.70
N ALA A 50 -2.10 6.39 19.25
CA ALA A 50 -3.27 6.87 18.51
C ALA A 50 -3.14 6.81 16.97
N ALA A 51 -1.92 6.70 16.42
CA ALA A 51 -1.69 6.81 14.98
C ALA A 51 -1.92 5.51 14.16
N LEU A 52 -1.96 4.34 14.80
CA LEU A 52 -2.09 3.05 14.10
C LEU A 52 -3.52 2.49 14.05
N ARG A 53 -4.50 3.18 14.64
CA ARG A 53 -5.91 2.76 14.69
C ARG A 53 -6.80 3.47 13.65
N GLY A 54 -6.21 4.22 12.72
CA GLY A 54 -6.90 5.10 11.77
C GLY A 54 -6.87 4.70 10.29
N LEU A 55 -6.41 3.49 9.91
CA LEU A 55 -6.29 3.08 8.50
C LEU A 55 -7.05 1.79 8.16
N ARG A 56 -8.20 1.53 8.80
CA ARG A 56 -9.00 0.33 8.46
C ARG A 56 -10.51 0.52 8.47
N GLU A 57 -10.99 1.69 8.08
CA GLU A 57 -12.38 1.88 7.66
C GLU A 57 -12.36 2.86 6.49
N GLU A 58 -12.70 2.36 5.28
CA GLU A 58 -13.14 3.08 4.07
C GLU A 58 -12.97 2.12 2.87
N SER A 59 -13.91 1.17 2.70
CA SER A 59 -14.25 0.56 1.39
C SER A 59 -15.29 -0.54 1.54
N ILE A 60 -16.53 -0.21 1.87
CA ILE A 60 -17.71 -0.98 1.42
C ILE A 60 -18.90 -0.01 1.33
N VAL A 61 -19.21 0.50 0.13
CA VAL A 61 -20.58 0.61 -0.44
C VAL A 61 -20.44 0.93 -1.92
N SER A 62 -20.75 -0.03 -2.78
CA SER A 62 -21.41 0.20 -4.08
C SER A 62 -22.00 -1.12 -4.53
N GLN A 63 -23.30 -1.26 -4.29
CA GLN A 63 -24.16 -2.27 -4.89
C GLN A 63 -24.11 -2.13 -6.40
N ASN A 64 -23.80 -3.22 -7.09
CA ASN A 64 -24.35 -3.46 -8.42
C ASN A 64 -24.95 -4.86 -8.50
N ARG A 65 -26.23 -4.81 -8.82
CA ARG A 65 -27.19 -5.88 -9.09
C ARG A 65 -26.82 -6.58 -10.40
N VAL A 66 -26.67 -7.90 -10.38
CA VAL A 66 -26.96 -8.76 -11.53
C VAL A 66 -27.58 -10.05 -10.98
N GLU A 67 -28.83 -10.28 -11.37
CA GLU A 67 -29.54 -11.55 -11.22
C GLU A 67 -28.93 -12.55 -12.20
N GLU A 68 -28.57 -13.74 -11.75
CA GLU A 68 -28.50 -14.89 -12.65
C GLU A 68 -28.75 -16.19 -11.88
N ASN A 69 -29.61 -16.98 -12.48
CA ASN A 69 -30.24 -18.18 -11.99
C ASN A 69 -29.86 -19.27 -13.01
N ASP A 70 -28.95 -20.18 -12.69
CA ASP A 70 -29.09 -21.56 -13.17
C ASP A 70 -28.17 -22.59 -12.49
N SER A 71 -28.80 -23.75 -12.39
CA SER A 71 -28.42 -25.13 -12.08
C SER A 71 -26.96 -25.63 -12.08
N SER A 72 -26.79 -26.57 -11.14
CA SER A 72 -26.02 -27.83 -11.24
C SER A 72 -24.50 -27.81 -11.03
N SER A 73 -24.06 -28.46 -9.95
CA SER A 73 -23.27 -29.71 -9.98
C SER A 73 -22.41 -29.84 -8.73
N LEU A 74 -22.73 -30.83 -7.89
CA LEU A 74 -21.88 -31.34 -6.81
C LEU A 74 -20.57 -31.89 -7.40
N PRO A 75 -19.48 -31.87 -6.61
CA PRO A 75 -18.92 -33.17 -6.25
C PRO A 75 -18.41 -33.28 -4.80
N SER A 76 -18.78 -34.44 -4.22
CA SER A 76 -18.08 -35.29 -3.26
C SER A 76 -17.59 -34.71 -1.92
N GLU A 77 -18.34 -35.10 -0.89
CA GLU A 77 -17.83 -35.44 0.44
C GLU A 77 -16.60 -36.35 0.38
N ASN A 78 -15.47 -35.88 0.94
CA ASN A 78 -14.63 -36.62 1.90
C ASN A 78 -13.29 -35.89 2.08
N SER A 79 -13.14 -35.19 3.21
CA SER A 79 -11.91 -35.21 4.03
C SER A 79 -11.99 -34.16 5.14
N TYR A 80 -12.99 -34.26 6.02
CA TYR A 80 -12.75 -33.89 7.40
C TYR A 80 -12.29 -35.17 8.11
N ARG A 81 -10.99 -35.47 7.98
CA ARG A 81 -10.34 -36.27 9.01
C ARG A 81 -10.30 -35.40 10.25
N ASP A 82 -11.33 -35.59 11.05
CA ASP A 82 -11.43 -35.24 12.46
C ASP A 82 -10.12 -35.68 13.15
N THR A 83 -9.14 -34.77 13.22
CA THR A 83 -7.95 -34.99 14.02
C THR A 83 -8.37 -34.75 15.45
N ALA A 84 -8.65 -35.86 16.14
CA ALA A 84 -8.91 -35.93 17.56
C ALA A 84 -8.03 -34.91 18.34
N PRO A 85 -8.57 -34.23 19.36
CA PRO A 85 -7.82 -33.26 20.15
C PRO A 85 -6.50 -33.89 20.59
N LYS A 86 -5.38 -33.35 20.08
CA LYS A 86 -4.06 -33.74 20.57
C LYS A 86 -4.09 -33.51 22.07
N ILE A 87 -3.95 -34.59 22.84
CA ILE A 87 -3.83 -34.56 24.29
C ILE A 87 -2.77 -33.50 24.60
N THR A 88 -3.18 -32.38 25.20
CA THR A 88 -2.26 -31.35 25.68
C THR A 88 -1.46 -31.97 26.82
N ALA A 89 -0.36 -32.62 26.47
CA ALA A 89 0.66 -33.04 27.41
C ALA A 89 1.08 -31.81 28.21
N ASN A 90 0.88 -31.86 29.53
CA ASN A 90 1.15 -30.72 30.40
C ASN A 90 2.64 -30.34 30.31
N ALA A 91 2.94 -29.12 29.86
CA ALA A 91 4.29 -28.62 29.64
C ALA A 91 5.17 -28.68 30.90
N ALA A 92 4.59 -28.51 32.10
CA ALA A 92 5.33 -28.65 33.35
C ALA A 92 5.78 -30.09 33.60
N LYS A 93 4.94 -31.06 33.24
CA LYS A 93 5.28 -32.49 33.36
C LYS A 93 6.30 -32.92 32.30
N GLN A 94 6.20 -32.37 31.09
CA GLN A 94 7.21 -32.53 30.05
C GLN A 94 8.59 -32.02 30.52
N ALA A 95 8.64 -30.85 31.15
CA ALA A 95 9.88 -30.31 31.71
C ALA A 95 10.49 -31.22 32.78
N THR A 96 9.68 -31.81 33.67
CA THR A 96 10.16 -32.78 34.67
C THR A 96 10.73 -34.06 34.03
N ILE A 97 10.10 -34.56 32.96
CA ILE A 97 10.62 -35.72 32.21
C ILE A 97 11.95 -35.39 31.54
N LEU A 98 12.06 -34.22 30.91
CA LEU A 98 13.31 -33.77 30.29
C LEU A 98 14.43 -33.59 31.31
N ALA A 99 14.13 -33.00 32.47
CA ALA A 99 15.08 -32.89 33.57
C ALA A 99 15.57 -34.27 34.05
N TRP A 100 14.70 -35.29 34.03
CA TRP A 100 15.10 -36.67 34.33
C TRP A 100 16.01 -37.27 33.24
N PHE A 101 15.73 -37.04 31.96
CA PHE A 101 16.62 -37.45 30.87
C PHE A 101 17.99 -36.77 31.00
N HIS A 102 18.03 -35.47 31.28
CA HIS A 102 19.28 -34.72 31.47
C HIS A 102 20.06 -35.19 32.71
N LYS A 103 19.36 -35.57 33.79
CA LYS A 103 19.98 -36.10 35.01
C LYS A 103 20.52 -37.51 34.81
N THR A 104 19.82 -38.36 34.05
CA THR A 104 20.25 -39.74 33.82
C THR A 104 21.31 -39.84 32.72
N ALA A 105 21.31 -38.91 31.74
CA ALA A 105 22.29 -38.81 30.65
C ALA A 105 22.65 -40.16 30.01
N VAL A 106 21.65 -41.05 29.88
CA VAL A 106 21.79 -42.42 29.36
C VAL A 106 20.62 -42.70 28.42
N ALA A 107 20.86 -43.53 27.41
CA ALA A 107 19.81 -44.00 26.50
C ALA A 107 18.96 -45.07 27.18
N HIS A 108 17.64 -44.86 27.20
CA HIS A 108 16.68 -45.76 27.84
C HIS A 108 15.81 -46.46 26.81
N SER A 109 15.44 -47.71 27.10
CA SER A 109 14.44 -48.43 26.31
C SER A 109 13.03 -48.01 26.72
N ILE A 110 12.05 -48.20 25.83
CA ILE A 110 10.63 -47.90 26.15
C ILE A 110 10.14 -48.58 27.45
N LYS A 111 10.63 -49.79 27.76
CA LYS A 111 10.24 -50.55 28.96
C LYS A 111 10.80 -49.90 30.22
N ASP A 112 12.01 -49.35 30.15
CA ASP A 112 12.64 -48.66 31.29
C ASP A 112 11.95 -47.33 31.56
N LEU A 113 11.53 -46.63 30.50
CA LEU A 113 10.78 -45.38 30.58
C LEU A 113 9.37 -45.58 31.15
N GLU A 114 8.66 -46.63 30.75
CA GLU A 114 7.36 -47.00 31.32
C GLU A 114 7.43 -47.31 32.83
N LYS A 115 8.61 -47.68 33.36
CA LYS A 115 8.83 -47.94 34.79
C LYS A 115 9.33 -46.71 35.55
N ALA A 116 10.21 -45.91 34.96
CA ALA A 116 10.86 -44.78 35.62
C ALA A 116 10.04 -43.48 35.56
N ILE A 117 9.43 -43.17 34.41
CA ILE A 117 8.72 -41.90 34.19
C ILE A 117 7.49 -41.75 35.11
N PRO A 118 6.63 -42.77 35.32
CA PRO A 118 5.45 -42.61 36.18
C PRO A 118 5.79 -42.20 37.61
N SER A 119 6.91 -42.70 38.14
CA SER A 119 7.41 -42.39 39.48
C SER A 119 7.97 -40.97 39.57
N VAL A 120 8.72 -40.53 38.56
CA VAL A 120 9.44 -39.24 38.60
C VAL A 120 8.56 -38.07 38.18
N ALA A 121 7.70 -38.25 37.17
CA ALA A 121 6.86 -37.18 36.64
C ALA A 121 5.43 -37.20 37.21
N SER A 122 5.10 -38.17 38.05
CA SER A 122 3.74 -38.38 38.60
C SER A 122 2.67 -38.39 37.49
N ILE A 123 2.90 -39.25 36.50
CA ILE A 123 2.05 -39.44 35.31
C ILE A 123 1.53 -40.87 35.28
N ASN A 124 0.34 -41.08 34.71
CA ASN A 124 -0.18 -42.41 34.48
C ASN A 124 0.71 -43.17 33.47
N GLY A 125 1.09 -44.42 33.77
CA GLY A 125 1.91 -45.27 32.89
C GLY A 125 1.38 -45.37 31.45
N MET A 126 0.06 -45.29 31.27
CA MET A 126 -0.59 -45.31 29.96
C MET A 126 -0.30 -44.06 29.11
N GLN A 127 0.01 -42.93 29.74
CA GLN A 127 0.27 -41.65 29.07
C GLN A 127 1.76 -41.44 28.73
N VAL A 128 2.68 -42.30 29.22
CA VAL A 128 4.12 -42.13 29.02
C VAL A 128 4.48 -42.04 27.53
N LYS A 129 3.82 -42.84 26.69
CA LYS A 129 4.00 -42.81 25.23
C LYS A 129 3.58 -41.49 24.61
N ASP A 130 2.45 -40.92 25.04
CA ASP A 130 1.94 -39.64 24.55
C ASP A 130 2.88 -38.49 24.92
N TYR A 131 3.43 -38.49 26.15
CA TYR A 131 4.42 -37.51 26.59
C TYR A 131 5.75 -37.65 25.86
N LEU A 132 6.22 -38.87 25.61
CA LEU A 132 7.44 -39.11 24.82
C LEU A 132 7.26 -38.65 23.37
N GLN A 133 6.11 -38.95 22.76
CA GLN A 133 5.79 -38.48 21.41
C GLN A 133 5.75 -36.96 21.34
N ALA A 134 5.08 -36.29 22.29
CA ALA A 134 5.05 -34.83 22.35
C ALA A 134 6.45 -34.22 22.55
N LEU A 135 7.31 -34.85 23.34
CA LEU A 135 8.70 -34.42 23.53
C LEU A 135 9.56 -34.63 22.28
N SER A 136 9.30 -35.68 21.48
CA SER A 136 9.99 -35.90 20.21
C SER A 136 9.50 -34.94 19.12
N ASP A 137 8.20 -34.63 19.10
CA ASP A 137 7.61 -33.67 18.16
C ASP A 137 8.19 -32.26 18.40
N ASP A 138 8.43 -31.90 19.67
CA ASP A 138 9.11 -30.67 20.08
C ASP A 138 10.64 -30.70 19.85
N ASN A 139 11.20 -31.79 19.30
CA ASN A 139 12.64 -32.04 19.13
C ASN A 139 13.48 -31.99 20.43
N LYS A 140 12.86 -32.17 21.61
CA LYS A 140 13.55 -32.12 22.92
C LYS A 140 14.16 -33.46 23.34
N ILE A 141 13.69 -34.57 22.75
CA ILE A 141 14.29 -35.90 22.88
C ILE A 141 14.61 -36.48 21.51
N ARG A 142 15.69 -37.26 21.43
CA ARG A 142 16.05 -38.04 20.26
C ARG A 142 15.47 -39.44 20.39
N VAL A 143 14.84 -39.91 19.33
CA VAL A 143 14.29 -41.26 19.23
C VAL A 143 14.95 -41.94 18.04
N GLU A 144 15.61 -43.07 18.29
CA GLU A 144 16.20 -43.88 17.23
C GLU A 144 15.73 -45.33 17.35
N LYS A 145 15.47 -45.94 16.20
CA LYS A 145 15.08 -47.33 16.13
C LYS A 145 16.32 -48.19 15.91
N ILE A 146 16.72 -48.92 16.95
CA ILE A 146 17.86 -49.84 16.91
C ILE A 146 17.30 -51.27 16.93
N GLY A 147 17.33 -51.93 15.78
CA GLY A 147 16.76 -53.27 15.59
C GLY A 147 15.24 -53.30 15.75
N SER A 148 14.74 -54.05 16.73
CA SER A 148 13.30 -54.18 17.04
C SER A 148 12.82 -53.24 18.16
N GLY A 149 13.70 -52.41 18.72
CA GLY A 149 13.38 -51.49 19.82
C GLY A 149 13.57 -50.03 19.46
N ASN A 150 12.72 -49.16 20.04
CA ASN A 150 12.91 -47.71 20.04
C ASN A 150 13.71 -47.31 21.29
N TRP A 151 14.76 -46.52 21.08
CA TRP A 151 15.64 -45.98 22.11
C TRP A 151 15.44 -44.47 22.21
N TYR A 152 15.40 -43.97 23.44
CA TYR A 152 15.17 -42.55 23.71
C TYR A 152 16.32 -42.01 24.56
N TRP A 153 16.83 -40.85 24.17
CA TRP A 153 17.80 -40.10 24.95
C TRP A 153 17.64 -38.61 24.72
N SER A 154 18.15 -37.83 25.66
CA SER A 154 18.32 -36.40 25.49
C SER A 154 19.54 -35.97 26.28
N PHE A 155 20.41 -35.19 25.64
CA PHE A 155 21.61 -34.64 26.25
C PHE A 155 21.49 -33.11 26.30
N PRO A 156 21.90 -32.47 27.40
CA PRO A 156 21.97 -31.00 27.47
C PRO A 156 22.79 -30.38 26.33
N SER A 157 23.77 -31.11 25.81
CA SER A 157 24.62 -30.69 24.68
C SER A 157 23.85 -30.59 23.36
N ASP A 158 22.79 -31.36 23.16
CA ASP A 158 21.97 -31.29 21.93
C ASP A 158 21.11 -30.04 21.92
N ASP A 159 20.54 -29.66 23.06
CA ASP A 159 19.83 -28.38 23.24
C ASP A 159 20.77 -27.19 23.00
N LYS A 160 22.02 -27.28 23.47
CA LYS A 160 23.03 -26.24 23.23
C LYS A 160 23.35 -26.11 21.74
N LYS A 161 23.62 -27.23 21.06
CA LYS A 161 23.91 -27.25 19.61
C LYS A 161 22.72 -26.77 18.78
N ALA A 162 21.50 -27.10 19.17
CA ALA A 162 20.29 -26.64 18.49
C ALA A 162 20.15 -25.11 18.58
N LYS A 163 20.43 -24.54 19.76
CA LYS A 163 20.43 -23.08 19.96
C LYS A 163 21.58 -22.40 19.23
N GLU A 164 22.79 -22.96 19.25
CA GLU A 164 23.94 -22.45 18.52
C GLU A 164 23.66 -22.43 17.00
N LEU A 165 23.07 -23.49 16.44
CA LEU A 165 22.71 -23.54 15.01
C LEU A 165 21.58 -22.57 14.64
N ALA A 166 20.62 -22.35 15.54
CA ALA A 166 19.58 -21.34 15.33
C ALA A 166 20.15 -19.92 15.38
N LEU A 167 21.10 -19.67 16.28
CA LEU A 167 21.81 -18.39 16.39
C LEU A 167 22.67 -18.15 15.16
N GLU A 168 23.43 -19.15 14.69
CA GLU A 168 24.23 -19.09 13.47
C GLU A 168 23.37 -18.74 12.25
N LYS A 169 22.21 -19.40 12.07
CA LYS A 169 21.27 -19.07 10.99
C LYS A 169 20.72 -17.64 11.09
N ALA A 170 20.33 -17.21 12.28
CA ALA A 170 19.83 -15.85 12.49
C ALA A 170 20.93 -14.81 12.23
N GLN A 171 22.18 -15.11 12.61
CA GLN A 171 23.34 -14.27 12.34
C GLN A 171 23.62 -14.18 10.83
N GLU A 172 23.58 -15.30 10.10
CA GLU A 172 23.71 -15.28 8.65
C GLU A 172 22.62 -14.46 7.95
N GLU A 173 21.37 -14.54 8.42
CA GLU A 173 20.27 -13.74 7.88
C GLU A 173 20.45 -12.25 8.19
N TYR A 174 20.90 -11.92 9.41
CA TYR A 174 21.26 -10.56 9.80
C TYR A 174 22.39 -10.00 8.94
N ASP A 175 23.47 -10.76 8.75
CA ASP A 175 24.62 -10.33 7.95
C ASP A 175 24.24 -10.10 6.48
N LYS A 176 23.39 -10.98 5.92
CA LYS A 176 22.82 -10.78 4.57
C LYS A 176 21.95 -9.53 4.50
N ALA A 177 21.07 -9.31 5.47
CA ALA A 177 20.20 -8.13 5.51
C ALA A 177 21.02 -6.85 5.69
N ASN A 178 22.05 -6.88 6.53
CA ASN A 178 22.95 -5.76 6.76
C ASN A 178 23.78 -5.45 5.51
N ALA A 179 24.27 -6.46 4.79
CA ALA A 179 24.93 -6.26 3.50
C ALA A 179 24.01 -5.54 2.51
N VAL A 180 22.73 -5.97 2.40
CA VAL A 180 21.73 -5.30 1.55
C VAL A 180 21.47 -3.86 2.02
N LEU A 181 21.37 -3.62 3.33
CA LEU A 181 21.19 -2.28 3.90
C LEU A 181 22.37 -1.39 3.52
N THR A 182 23.61 -1.84 3.70
CA THR A 182 24.81 -1.06 3.35
C THR A 182 24.89 -0.77 1.85
N GLU A 183 24.49 -1.71 0.99
CA GLU A 183 24.44 -1.48 -0.46
C GLU A 183 23.34 -0.47 -0.84
N LEU A 184 22.16 -0.57 -0.23
CA LEU A 184 21.07 0.38 -0.45
C LEU A 184 21.45 1.77 0.08
N GLN A 185 22.09 1.85 1.25
CA GLN A 185 22.57 3.11 1.81
C GLN A 185 23.62 3.73 0.89
N ALA A 186 24.58 2.97 0.39
CA ALA A 186 25.55 3.45 -0.59
C ALA A 186 24.87 3.98 -1.87
N LYS A 187 23.82 3.30 -2.37
CA LYS A 187 23.04 3.80 -3.52
C LYS A 187 22.24 5.06 -3.20
N VAL A 188 21.72 5.19 -1.98
CA VAL A 188 21.01 6.40 -1.53
C VAL A 188 22.00 7.55 -1.39
N ASP A 189 23.18 7.31 -0.86
CA ASP A 189 24.24 8.31 -0.71
C ASP A 189 24.81 8.71 -2.07
N GLU A 190 24.99 7.77 -3.01
CA GLU A 190 25.37 8.06 -4.40
C GLU A 190 24.28 8.86 -5.13
N ALA A 191 23.00 8.47 -4.98
CA ALA A 191 21.89 9.24 -5.53
C ALA A 191 21.72 10.60 -4.84
N GLY A 192 22.14 10.73 -3.58
CA GLY A 192 22.18 11.97 -2.81
C GLY A 192 23.29 12.89 -3.32
N ALA A 193 24.51 12.38 -3.44
CA ALA A 193 25.67 13.09 -3.97
C ALA A 193 25.44 13.52 -5.42
N ALA A 194 24.88 12.66 -6.27
CA ALA A 194 24.52 13.03 -7.65
C ALA A 194 23.45 14.14 -7.69
N ARG A 195 22.52 14.17 -6.72
CA ARG A 195 21.53 15.26 -6.60
C ARG A 195 22.16 16.55 -6.09
N GLU A 196 23.14 16.47 -5.20
CA GLU A 196 23.88 17.64 -4.67
C GLU A 196 24.84 18.22 -5.72
N GLU A 197 25.55 17.37 -6.48
CA GLU A 197 26.36 17.79 -7.63
C GLU A 197 25.50 18.40 -8.74
N ASP A 198 24.31 17.85 -9.02
CA ASP A 198 23.34 18.46 -9.94
C ASP A 198 22.84 19.83 -9.44
N ASP A 199 22.57 19.97 -8.13
CA ASP A 199 22.17 21.25 -7.51
C ASP A 199 23.32 22.29 -7.57
N ASP A 200 24.58 21.87 -7.36
CA ASP A 200 25.76 22.73 -7.47
C ASP A 200 26.05 23.16 -8.92
N MET A 201 25.80 22.28 -9.89
CA MET A 201 25.86 22.64 -11.32
C MET A 201 24.68 23.52 -11.78
N LEU A 202 23.50 23.40 -11.16
CA LEU A 202 22.32 24.24 -11.43
C LEU A 202 22.48 25.69 -10.96
N LEU A 203 23.29 25.93 -9.92
CA LEU A 203 23.65 27.28 -9.47
C LEU A 203 24.39 28.10 -10.54
N GLY A 204 25.06 27.44 -11.50
CA GLY A 204 25.81 28.10 -12.59
C GLY A 204 25.00 28.44 -13.84
N THR A 205 23.92 27.70 -14.15
CA THR A 205 23.18 27.89 -15.43
C THR A 205 21.65 27.94 -15.33
N GLY A 206 21.02 27.83 -14.16
CA GLY A 206 19.59 28.13 -14.11
C GLY A 206 18.79 27.67 -12.90
N GLY A 207 19.03 28.28 -11.74
CA GLY A 207 18.11 28.33 -10.59
C GLY A 207 17.90 26.99 -9.87
N ASP A 208 17.74 27.04 -8.54
CA ASP A 208 17.63 25.86 -7.70
C ASP A 208 16.58 24.86 -8.23
N ARG A 209 16.82 23.55 -8.11
CA ARG A 209 15.90 22.47 -8.53
C ARG A 209 14.46 22.69 -8.08
N LYS A 210 14.27 23.24 -6.88
CA LYS A 210 12.95 23.63 -6.35
C LYS A 210 12.27 24.71 -7.20
N THR A 211 13.03 25.70 -7.67
CA THR A 211 12.53 26.72 -8.61
C THR A 211 12.21 26.12 -9.99
N LEU A 212 12.96 25.10 -10.41
CA LEU A 212 12.72 24.43 -11.69
C LEU A 212 11.48 23.53 -11.65
N ILE A 213 11.26 22.81 -10.54
CA ILE A 213 10.06 22.00 -10.30
C ILE A 213 8.81 22.88 -10.25
N THR A 214 8.88 24.02 -9.56
CA THR A 214 7.76 24.98 -9.50
C THR A 214 7.46 25.57 -10.87
N LYS A 215 8.49 26.02 -11.61
CA LYS A 215 8.33 26.47 -13.01
C LYS A 215 7.72 25.39 -13.91
N HIS A 216 8.16 24.14 -13.80
CA HIS A 216 7.60 23.04 -14.57
C HIS A 216 6.12 22.82 -14.25
N ALA A 217 5.74 22.86 -12.97
CA ALA A 217 4.35 22.73 -12.54
C ALA A 217 3.48 23.88 -13.07
N ASP A 218 3.98 25.12 -13.03
CA ASP A 218 3.27 26.29 -13.52
C ASP A 218 3.10 26.25 -15.04
N LEU A 219 4.16 25.94 -15.79
CA LEU A 219 4.12 25.78 -17.25
C LEU A 219 3.19 24.65 -17.68
N THR A 220 3.13 23.55 -16.92
CA THR A 220 2.21 22.45 -17.21
C THR A 220 0.75 22.90 -17.06
N LYS A 221 0.44 23.66 -16.01
CA LYS A 221 -0.90 24.24 -15.82
C LYS A 221 -1.25 25.24 -16.92
N GLU A 222 -0.29 26.07 -17.32
CA GLU A 222 -0.49 27.00 -18.44
C GLU A 222 -0.73 26.27 -19.76
N LEU A 223 0.01 25.20 -20.04
CA LEU A 223 -0.22 24.36 -21.22
C LEU A 223 -1.60 23.70 -21.19
N GLU A 224 -2.07 23.22 -20.05
CA GLU A 224 -3.42 22.66 -19.93
C GLU A 224 -4.50 23.72 -20.20
N LYS A 225 -4.35 24.93 -19.64
CA LYS A 225 -5.25 26.06 -19.93
C LYS A 225 -5.26 26.41 -21.42
N LEU A 226 -4.07 26.58 -22.01
CA LEU A 226 -3.93 26.89 -23.44
C LEU A 226 -4.52 25.79 -24.32
N ARG A 227 -4.43 24.51 -23.92
CA ARG A 227 -5.07 23.40 -24.64
C ARG A 227 -6.59 23.45 -24.52
N GLN A 228 -7.14 23.80 -23.36
CA GLN A 228 -8.58 24.02 -23.18
C GLN A 228 -9.08 25.19 -24.03
N ASP A 229 -8.34 26.30 -24.02
CA ASP A 229 -8.66 27.48 -24.83
C ASP A 229 -8.59 27.15 -26.33
N LEU A 230 -7.55 26.46 -26.79
CA LEU A 230 -7.42 26.04 -28.19
C LEU A 230 -8.54 25.07 -28.59
N ALA A 231 -8.93 24.14 -27.71
CA ALA A 231 -10.09 23.29 -27.96
C ALA A 231 -11.39 24.11 -28.10
N ALA A 232 -11.60 25.13 -27.27
CA ALA A 232 -12.73 26.04 -27.40
C ALA A 232 -12.69 26.87 -28.71
N TYR A 233 -11.50 27.28 -29.15
CA TYR A 233 -11.32 27.98 -30.42
C TYR A 233 -11.35 27.06 -31.65
N SER A 234 -11.15 25.75 -31.49
CA SER A 234 -11.18 24.80 -32.61
C SER A 234 -12.55 24.68 -33.27
N GLU A 235 -13.61 25.03 -32.54
CA GLU A 235 -14.98 25.14 -33.07
C GLU A 235 -15.18 26.40 -33.93
N GLN A 236 -14.29 27.39 -33.81
CA GLN A 236 -14.32 28.66 -34.53
C GLN A 236 -13.22 28.68 -35.60
N ASP A 237 -13.33 27.79 -36.59
CA ASP A 237 -12.48 27.87 -37.78
C ASP A 237 -12.71 29.22 -38.49
N PRO A 238 -11.70 30.11 -38.55
CA PRO A 238 -11.83 31.41 -39.18
C PRO A 238 -12.31 31.32 -40.63
N VAL A 239 -11.97 30.25 -41.34
CA VAL A 239 -12.35 30.03 -42.73
C VAL A 239 -13.85 29.75 -42.85
N GLU A 240 -14.39 28.88 -41.99
CA GLU A 240 -15.83 28.59 -41.96
C GLU A 240 -16.65 29.78 -41.44
N MET A 241 -16.11 30.55 -40.50
CA MET A 241 -16.74 31.79 -40.03
C MET A 241 -16.81 32.85 -41.13
N ASP A 242 -15.74 33.04 -41.89
CA ASP A 242 -15.74 33.96 -43.04
C ASP A 242 -16.67 33.50 -44.16
N LYS A 243 -16.76 32.19 -44.40
CA LYS A 243 -17.70 31.60 -45.37
C LYS A 243 -19.15 31.86 -44.96
N LYS A 244 -19.52 31.55 -43.71
CA LYS A 244 -20.85 31.85 -43.16
C LYS A 244 -21.18 33.34 -43.27
N LYS A 245 -20.23 34.21 -42.93
CA LYS A 245 -20.42 35.67 -43.02
C LYS A 245 -20.69 36.14 -44.46
N LYS A 246 -19.98 35.58 -45.45
CA LYS A 246 -20.22 35.86 -46.87
C LYS A 246 -21.59 35.33 -47.32
N GLU A 247 -22.00 34.15 -46.87
CA GLU A 247 -23.31 33.58 -47.18
C GLU A 247 -24.45 34.43 -46.58
N THR A 248 -24.34 34.81 -45.31
CA THR A 248 -25.29 35.74 -44.67
C THR A 248 -25.37 37.08 -45.39
N GLN A 249 -24.23 37.62 -45.84
CA GLN A 249 -24.22 38.86 -46.62
C GLN A 249 -24.92 38.70 -47.97
N LYS A 250 -24.75 37.56 -48.66
CA LYS A 250 -25.47 37.26 -49.90
C LYS A 250 -26.98 37.19 -49.67
N PHE A 251 -27.42 36.44 -48.66
CA PHE A 251 -28.85 36.35 -48.32
C PHE A 251 -29.43 37.71 -47.97
N ARG A 252 -28.71 38.54 -47.22
CA ARG A 252 -29.15 39.90 -46.90
C ARG A 252 -29.34 40.74 -48.15
N VAL A 253 -28.37 40.76 -49.07
CA VAL A 253 -28.47 41.54 -50.32
C VAL A 253 -29.61 41.02 -51.19
N GLU A 254 -29.82 39.70 -51.21
CA GLU A 254 -30.92 39.07 -51.95
C GLU A 254 -32.29 39.43 -51.35
N THR A 255 -32.43 39.40 -50.03
CA THR A 255 -33.63 39.87 -49.33
C THR A 255 -33.89 41.35 -49.61
N GLU A 256 -32.88 42.22 -49.47
CA GLU A 256 -33.00 43.65 -49.77
C GLU A 256 -33.47 43.87 -51.23
N LYS A 257 -32.93 43.10 -52.19
CA LYS A 257 -33.36 43.15 -53.59
C LYS A 257 -34.82 42.72 -53.78
N PHE A 258 -35.24 41.63 -53.13
CA PHE A 258 -36.64 41.21 -53.19
C PHE A 258 -37.57 42.22 -52.50
N THR A 259 -37.15 42.84 -51.40
CA THR A 259 -37.86 43.94 -50.76
C THR A 259 -38.04 45.11 -51.72
N ASP A 260 -36.99 45.54 -52.42
CA ASP A 260 -37.07 46.63 -53.41
C ASP A 260 -38.02 46.28 -54.56
N HIS A 261 -38.00 45.03 -55.04
CA HIS A 261 -38.94 44.56 -56.06
C HIS A 261 -40.39 44.60 -55.57
N ILE A 262 -40.64 44.11 -54.35
CA ILE A 262 -41.99 44.13 -53.75
C ILE A 262 -42.48 45.57 -53.61
N LEU A 263 -41.68 46.47 -53.03
CA LEU A 263 -42.04 47.88 -52.87
C LEU A 263 -42.26 48.58 -54.22
N SER A 264 -41.49 48.25 -55.24
CA SER A 264 -41.67 48.79 -56.60
C SER A 264 -43.00 48.33 -57.21
N MET A 265 -43.36 47.06 -57.04
CA MET A 265 -44.64 46.50 -57.48
C MET A 265 -45.82 47.11 -56.71
N GLU A 266 -45.71 47.23 -55.39
CA GLU A 266 -46.71 47.90 -54.56
C GLU A 266 -46.92 49.36 -54.97
N GLY A 267 -45.83 50.08 -55.23
CA GLY A 267 -45.87 51.47 -55.73
C GLY A 267 -46.60 51.58 -57.07
N TRP A 268 -46.32 50.67 -58.01
CA TRP A 268 -47.00 50.62 -59.31
C TRP A 268 -48.50 50.32 -59.17
N LEU A 269 -48.85 49.31 -58.36
CA LEU A 269 -50.24 48.96 -58.06
C LEU A 269 -51.00 50.12 -57.41
N LYS A 270 -50.34 50.87 -56.52
CA LYS A 270 -50.93 52.06 -55.87
C LYS A 270 -51.21 53.17 -56.86
N GLY A 271 -50.32 53.37 -57.84
CA GLY A 271 -50.54 54.30 -58.94
C GLY A 271 -51.69 53.87 -59.86
N HIS A 272 -51.84 52.57 -60.13
CA HIS A 272 -52.89 52.04 -60.99
C HIS A 272 -54.28 52.06 -60.35
N THR A 273 -54.37 51.84 -59.03
CA THR A 273 -55.62 51.88 -58.24
C THR A 273 -56.06 53.28 -57.82
N GLY A 274 -55.34 54.33 -58.24
CA GLY A 274 -55.66 55.72 -57.89
C GLY A 274 -55.54 56.04 -56.40
N GLY A 275 -54.88 55.18 -55.62
CA GLY A 275 -54.73 55.34 -54.17
C GLY A 275 -55.93 54.88 -53.33
N ASP A 276 -56.89 54.14 -53.92
CA ASP A 276 -58.00 53.57 -53.17
C ASP A 276 -57.51 52.45 -52.23
N LYS A 277 -57.69 52.66 -50.92
CA LYS A 277 -57.15 51.77 -49.88
C LYS A 277 -57.87 50.41 -49.86
N GLU A 278 -59.16 50.39 -50.21
CA GLU A 278 -59.97 49.17 -50.20
C GLU A 278 -59.58 48.25 -51.36
N GLN A 279 -59.37 48.81 -52.56
CA GLN A 279 -58.85 48.06 -53.71
C GLN A 279 -57.44 47.53 -53.49
N MET A 280 -56.57 48.32 -52.83
CA MET A 280 -55.22 47.87 -52.46
C MET A 280 -55.26 46.71 -51.46
N SER A 281 -56.15 46.76 -50.47
CA SER A 281 -56.33 45.69 -49.48
C SER A 281 -56.83 44.40 -50.15
N ASN A 282 -57.79 44.50 -51.08
CA ASN A 282 -58.28 43.35 -51.84
C ASN A 282 -57.17 42.71 -52.70
N ILE A 283 -56.32 43.53 -53.36
CA ILE A 283 -55.18 43.00 -54.13
C ILE A 283 -54.17 42.29 -53.23
N ARG A 284 -53.84 42.87 -52.06
CA ARG A 284 -52.94 42.23 -51.08
C ARG A 284 -53.49 40.92 -50.55
N GLN A 285 -54.79 40.87 -50.22
CA GLN A 285 -55.45 39.64 -49.78
C GLN A 285 -55.46 38.56 -50.88
N MET A 286 -55.64 38.94 -52.15
CA MET A 286 -55.53 38.01 -53.28
C MET A 286 -54.10 37.50 -53.52
N CYS A 287 -53.08 38.32 -53.27
CA CYS A 287 -51.68 37.96 -53.49
C CYS A 287 -51.07 37.15 -52.34
N TYR A 288 -51.44 37.46 -51.08
CA TYR A 288 -50.90 36.81 -49.88
C TYR A 288 -51.73 35.60 -49.41
N GLY A 289 -52.97 35.46 -49.88
CA GLY A 289 -53.80 34.28 -49.61
C GLY A 289 -54.00 34.03 -48.11
N ASP A 290 -53.67 32.81 -47.67
CA ASP A 290 -53.83 32.36 -46.28
C ASP A 290 -52.82 32.96 -45.29
N GLU A 291 -51.78 33.66 -45.79
CA GLU A 291 -50.74 34.33 -44.98
C GLU A 291 -51.03 35.82 -44.74
N PHE A 292 -52.16 36.33 -45.24
CA PHE A 292 -52.57 37.71 -45.00
C PHE A 292 -53.11 37.90 -43.58
N ASP A 293 -52.53 38.83 -42.85
CA ASP A 293 -53.01 39.28 -41.55
C ASP A 293 -53.80 40.59 -41.69
N GLU A 294 -55.09 40.54 -41.35
CA GLU A 294 -56.00 41.69 -41.41
C GLU A 294 -55.70 42.75 -40.33
N GLU A 295 -55.05 42.38 -39.23
CA GLU A 295 -54.68 43.28 -38.13
C GLU A 295 -53.40 44.07 -38.44
N GLU A 296 -52.41 43.42 -39.08
CA GLU A 296 -51.15 44.05 -39.49
C GLU A 296 -51.20 44.68 -40.89
N GLY A 297 -52.20 44.31 -41.71
CA GLY A 297 -52.38 44.81 -43.07
C GLY A 297 -51.30 44.32 -44.05
N GLY A 298 -50.71 43.15 -43.78
CA GLY A 298 -49.55 42.57 -44.46
C GLY A 298 -49.43 41.05 -44.27
N LEU A 299 -48.22 40.51 -44.50
CA LEU A 299 -47.91 39.10 -44.22
C LEU A 299 -47.74 38.91 -42.70
N ARG A 300 -48.21 37.79 -42.16
CA ARG A 300 -47.99 37.40 -40.76
C ARG A 300 -46.50 37.31 -40.43
N GLU A 301 -46.06 37.94 -39.34
CA GLU A 301 -44.69 37.75 -38.82
C GLU A 301 -44.40 36.26 -38.52
N LEU A 302 -43.26 35.76 -39.02
CA LEU A 302 -42.76 34.39 -38.83
C LEU A 302 -41.85 34.27 -37.59
#